data_AF-A0A3R7AS92-F1
#
_entry.id   AF-A0A3R7AS92-F1
#
_cell.length_a   1.000
_cell.length_b   1.000
_cell.length_c   1.000
_cell.angle_alpha   90.00
_cell.angle_beta   90.00
_cell.angle_gamma   90.00
#
_symmetry.space_group_name_H-M   'P 1'
#
loop_
_entity.id
_entity.type
_entity.pdbx_description
1 polymer ?
#
loop_
_entity_poly.entity_id
_entity_poly.type
_entity_poly.pdbx_seq_one_letter_code
_entity_poly.pdbx_strand_id
1 'polypeptide(L)'
;MLPYWFTAMTMKSVGVAAMEMVKEVKHQFATIPGLLEGLPGHGPPDHARCIKISTDASLREMIAPGFLVILSPILAGTFFGTHAVSGLLVGSLTSGVQLAISQSNTGGAWDNAKKYVEKGCVSIEDKDGKLIVQGKGSAIHKAAVIGDTVGDPLKDTSGPALNILMKLMAIISLVFGDFFKGINNGRGLLNVPQN
;
A
#
# COMPACT_ATOMS: atom_id res chain seq x y z
N MET A 1 13.05 6.17 8.35
CA MET A 1 11.89 7.08 8.23
C MET A 1 11.30 7.09 6.81
N LEU A 2 12.12 7.21 5.75
CA LEU A 2 11.63 7.18 4.36
C LEU A 2 10.64 6.06 4.01
N PRO A 3 10.88 4.78 4.37
CA PRO A 3 9.90 3.70 4.12
C PRO A 3 8.53 3.98 4.74
N TYR A 4 8.51 4.50 5.97
CA TYR A 4 7.27 4.84 6.67
C TYR A 4 6.54 6.01 6.01
N TRP A 5 7.27 7.02 5.53
CA TRP A 5 6.65 8.15 4.82
C TRP A 5 6.06 7.69 3.48
N PHE A 6 6.80 6.88 2.73
CA PHE A 6 6.33 6.27 1.50
C PHE A 6 5.04 5.48 1.73
N THR A 7 5.06 4.57 2.72
CA THR A 7 3.89 3.80 3.13
C THR A 7 2.72 4.69 3.55
N ALA A 8 2.96 5.76 4.31
CA ALA A 8 1.89 6.66 4.73
C ALA A 8 1.18 7.32 3.53
N MET A 9 1.93 7.70 2.50
CA MET A 9 1.35 8.25 1.27
C MET A 9 0.54 7.19 0.53
N THR A 10 1.12 6.02 0.24
CA THR A 10 0.44 4.96 -0.53
C THR A 10 -0.81 4.45 0.19
N MET A 11 -0.73 4.25 1.50
CA MET A 11 -1.88 3.86 2.34
C MET A 11 -3.01 4.89 2.29
N LYS A 12 -2.67 6.17 2.43
CA LYS A 12 -3.65 7.25 2.38
C LYS A 12 -4.30 7.34 1.00
N SER A 13 -3.52 7.24 -0.07
CA SER A 13 -4.02 7.31 -1.45
C SER A 13 -5.01 6.18 -1.75
N VAL A 14 -4.70 4.94 -1.35
CA VAL A 14 -5.67 3.83 -1.50
C VAL A 14 -6.91 4.06 -0.64
N GLY A 15 -6.76 4.54 0.60
CA GLY A 15 -7.90 4.83 1.47
C GLY A 15 -8.87 5.87 0.87
N VAL A 16 -8.35 6.93 0.28
CA VAL A 16 -9.17 7.96 -0.39
C VAL A 16 -9.88 7.36 -1.61
N ALA A 17 -9.17 6.64 -2.49
CA ALA A 17 -9.75 6.02 -3.68
C ALA A 17 -10.80 4.97 -3.34
N ALA A 18 -10.56 4.15 -2.30
CA ALA A 18 -11.51 3.16 -1.81
C ALA A 18 -12.78 3.81 -1.26
N MET A 19 -12.67 4.93 -0.56
CA MET A 19 -13.85 5.67 -0.07
C MET A 19 -14.69 6.26 -1.21
N GLU A 20 -14.05 6.74 -2.27
CA GLU A 20 -14.75 7.20 -3.49
C GLU A 20 -15.45 6.03 -4.19
N MET A 21 -14.77 4.88 -4.31
CA MET A 21 -15.35 3.65 -4.86
C MET A 21 -16.58 3.19 -4.05
N VAL A 22 -16.51 3.19 -2.72
CA VAL A 22 -17.64 2.82 -1.85
C VAL A 22 -18.83 3.76 -2.05
N LYS A 23 -18.58 5.07 -2.16
CA LYS A 23 -19.65 6.05 -2.42
C LYS A 23 -20.31 5.82 -3.77
N GLU A 24 -19.52 5.54 -4.80
CA GLU A 24 -20.03 5.27 -6.14
C GLU A 24 -20.86 3.97 -6.18
N VAL A 25 -20.36 2.88 -5.60
CA VAL A 25 -21.11 1.62 -5.53
C VAL A 25 -22.42 1.79 -4.77
N LYS A 26 -22.41 2.53 -3.65
CA LYS A 26 -23.65 2.86 -2.91
C LYS A 26 -24.60 3.73 -3.73
N HIS A 27 -24.09 4.68 -4.50
CA HIS A 27 -24.88 5.50 -5.39
C HIS A 27 -25.59 4.63 -6.43
N GLN A 28 -24.86 3.76 -7.13
CA GLN A 28 -25.43 2.86 -8.15
C GLN A 28 -26.49 1.93 -7.56
N PHE A 29 -26.25 1.33 -6.39
CA PHE A 29 -27.25 0.49 -5.72
C PHE A 29 -28.52 1.27 -5.32
N ALA A 30 -28.41 2.56 -4.99
CA ALA A 30 -29.56 3.38 -4.63
C ALA A 30 -30.33 3.93 -5.85
N THR A 31 -29.65 4.19 -6.97
CA THR A 31 -30.25 4.86 -8.13
C THR A 31 -30.68 3.91 -9.25
N ILE A 32 -30.09 2.72 -9.36
CA ILE A 32 -30.41 1.75 -10.41
C ILE A 32 -31.41 0.73 -9.81
N PRO A 33 -32.70 0.78 -10.19
CA PRO A 33 -33.72 -0.07 -9.59
C PRO A 33 -33.44 -1.56 -9.86
N GLY A 34 -33.51 -2.39 -8.83
CA GLY A 34 -33.33 -3.83 -8.93
C GLY A 34 -31.89 -4.31 -9.07
N LEU A 35 -30.89 -3.42 -9.03
CA LEU A 35 -29.48 -3.79 -9.15
C LEU A 35 -28.96 -4.55 -7.93
N LEU A 36 -29.36 -4.13 -6.71
CA LEU A 36 -28.93 -4.78 -5.47
C LEU A 36 -29.57 -6.16 -5.30
N GLU A 37 -30.84 -6.27 -5.67
CA GLU A 37 -31.64 -7.50 -5.61
C GLU A 37 -31.34 -8.45 -6.78
N GLY A 38 -30.69 -7.96 -7.85
CA GLY A 38 -30.42 -8.74 -9.06
C GLY A 38 -31.69 -9.11 -9.82
N LEU A 39 -32.70 -8.23 -9.86
CA LEU A 39 -33.98 -8.50 -10.51
C LEU A 39 -33.83 -8.66 -12.03
N PRO A 40 -34.55 -9.59 -12.67
CA PRO A 40 -34.53 -9.73 -14.13
C PRO A 40 -34.88 -8.40 -14.82
N GLY A 41 -34.00 -7.91 -15.69
CA GLY A 41 -34.21 -6.65 -16.44
C GLY A 41 -33.73 -5.37 -15.73
N HIS A 42 -33.01 -5.47 -14.60
CA HIS A 42 -32.33 -4.30 -14.03
C HIS A 42 -31.31 -3.70 -15.01
N GLY A 43 -31.11 -2.38 -14.95
CA GLY A 43 -30.06 -1.72 -15.73
C GLY A 43 -28.67 -2.25 -15.33
N PRO A 44 -27.73 -2.40 -16.28
CA PRO A 44 -26.41 -2.94 -15.97
C PRO A 44 -25.65 -1.99 -15.01
N PRO A 45 -24.81 -2.52 -14.10
CA PRO A 45 -23.92 -1.69 -13.29
C PRO A 45 -22.96 -0.88 -14.16
N ASP A 46 -22.71 0.37 -13.78
CA ASP A 46 -21.75 1.23 -14.48
C ASP A 46 -20.33 0.95 -13.98
N HIS A 47 -19.72 -0.05 -14.62
CA HIS A 47 -18.32 -0.41 -14.38
C HIS A 47 -17.35 0.67 -14.85
N ALA A 48 -17.69 1.43 -15.90
CA ALA A 48 -16.80 2.43 -16.48
C ALA A 48 -16.50 3.54 -15.48
N ARG A 49 -17.50 3.92 -14.68
CA ARG A 49 -17.32 4.92 -13.63
C ARG A 49 -16.43 4.44 -12.48
N CYS A 50 -16.58 3.19 -12.04
CA CYS A 50 -15.66 2.59 -11.07
C CYS A 50 -14.21 2.52 -11.60
N ILE A 51 -14.03 2.12 -12.86
CA ILE A 51 -12.72 2.09 -13.53
C ILE A 51 -12.11 3.49 -13.59
N LYS A 52 -12.92 4.51 -13.92
CA LYS A 52 -12.45 5.90 -13.98
C LYS A 52 -11.94 6.39 -12.62
N ILE A 53 -12.65 6.09 -11.53
CA ILE A 53 -12.25 6.48 -10.16
C ILE A 53 -10.87 5.90 -9.81
N SER A 54 -10.68 4.60 -10.00
CA SER A 54 -9.38 3.97 -9.68
C SER A 54 -8.25 4.43 -10.61
N THR A 55 -8.55 4.66 -11.89
CA THR A 55 -7.59 5.16 -12.88
C THR A 55 -7.12 6.58 -12.55
N ASP A 56 -8.06 7.51 -12.34
CA ASP A 56 -7.75 8.90 -12.05
C ASP A 56 -6.97 9.02 -10.73
N ALA A 57 -7.39 8.28 -9.70
CA ALA A 57 -6.71 8.26 -8.40
C ALA A 57 -5.29 7.69 -8.51
N SER A 58 -5.11 6.54 -9.17
CA SER A 58 -3.79 5.91 -9.29
C SER A 58 -2.80 6.79 -10.05
N LEU A 59 -3.21 7.41 -11.16
CA LEU A 59 -2.38 8.32 -11.97
C LEU A 59 -1.96 9.57 -11.19
N ARG A 60 -2.86 10.16 -10.41
CA ARG A 60 -2.53 11.36 -9.63
C ARG A 60 -1.64 11.03 -8.44
N GLU A 61 -1.99 9.98 -7.71
CA GLU A 61 -1.40 9.69 -6.41
C GLU A 61 -0.04 8.98 -6.50
N MET A 62 0.29 8.32 -7.62
CA MET A 62 1.61 7.70 -7.80
C MET A 62 2.77 8.70 -7.90
N ILE A 63 2.46 9.96 -8.24
CA ILE A 63 3.45 11.00 -8.53
C ILE A 63 4.27 11.35 -7.27
N ALA A 64 3.58 11.61 -6.15
CA ALA A 64 4.26 12.06 -4.93
C ALA A 64 5.19 11.00 -4.32
N PRO A 65 4.80 9.72 -4.16
CA PRO A 65 5.72 8.67 -3.75
C PRO A 65 6.88 8.47 -4.72
N GLY A 66 6.65 8.60 -6.03
CA GLY A 66 7.71 8.54 -7.04
C GLY A 66 8.76 9.63 -6.86
N PHE A 67 8.32 10.88 -6.72
CA PHE A 67 9.23 12.00 -6.44
C PHE A 67 9.99 11.83 -5.13
N LEU A 68 9.34 11.35 -4.06
CA LEU A 68 10.04 11.09 -2.80
C LEU A 68 11.23 10.14 -3.02
N VAL A 69 11.02 9.03 -3.74
CA VAL A 69 12.07 8.02 -3.96
C VAL A 69 13.19 8.54 -4.85
N ILE A 70 12.87 9.29 -5.91
CA ILE A 70 13.86 9.79 -6.87
C ILE A 70 14.67 10.96 -6.27
N LEU A 71 13.98 11.92 -5.64
CA LEU A 71 14.63 13.13 -5.14
C LEU A 71 15.40 12.92 -3.85
N SER A 72 15.02 11.96 -3.01
CA SER A 72 15.70 11.71 -1.73
C SER A 72 17.23 11.51 -1.87
N PRO A 73 17.75 10.58 -2.69
CA PRO A 73 19.19 10.41 -2.86
C PRO A 73 19.84 11.61 -3.58
N ILE A 74 19.15 12.24 -4.53
CA ILE A 74 19.69 13.40 -5.26
C ILE A 74 19.89 14.59 -4.33
N LEU A 75 18.90 14.92 -3.51
CA LEU A 75 18.98 16.01 -2.54
C LEU A 75 19.98 15.68 -1.43
N ALA A 76 19.95 14.46 -0.89
CA ALA A 76 20.91 14.04 0.13
C ALA A 76 22.36 14.13 -0.38
N GLY A 77 22.63 13.63 -1.59
CA GLY A 77 23.96 13.66 -2.20
C GLY A 77 24.43 15.07 -2.56
N THR A 78 23.54 15.90 -3.12
CA THR A 78 23.88 17.26 -3.54
C THR A 78 24.17 18.16 -2.34
N PHE A 79 23.35 18.11 -1.29
CA PHE A 79 23.48 19.03 -0.16
C PHE A 79 24.39 18.51 0.95
N PHE A 80 24.34 17.22 1.27
CA PHE A 80 25.01 16.63 2.43
C PHE A 80 26.15 15.66 2.07
N GLY A 81 26.29 15.32 0.79
CA GLY A 81 27.41 14.51 0.30
C GLY A 81 27.19 13.01 0.36
N THR A 82 28.24 12.27 -0.01
CA THR A 82 28.20 10.82 -0.22
C THR A 82 27.98 10.05 1.08
N HIS A 83 28.55 10.51 2.20
CA HIS A 83 28.38 9.88 3.52
C HIS A 83 26.91 9.91 3.98
N ALA A 84 26.21 11.02 3.74
CA ALA A 84 24.79 11.12 4.06
C ALA A 84 23.94 10.18 3.20
N VAL A 85 24.26 10.05 1.90
CA VAL A 85 23.60 9.09 1.01
C VAL A 85 23.84 7.66 1.48
N SER A 86 25.06 7.30 1.89
CA SER A 86 25.34 5.98 2.46
C SER A 86 24.49 5.68 3.69
N GLY A 87 24.39 6.64 4.63
CA GLY A 87 23.53 6.51 5.81
C GLY A 87 22.05 6.37 5.44
N LEU A 88 21.58 7.16 4.46
CA LEU A 88 20.22 7.11 3.94
C LEU A 88 19.90 5.73 3.36
N LEU A 89 20.79 5.18 2.52
CA LEU A 89 20.64 3.88 1.90
C LEU A 89 20.57 2.77 2.95
N VAL A 90 21.54 2.71 3.87
CA VAL A 90 21.57 1.69 4.93
C VAL A 90 20.34 1.78 5.84
N GLY A 91 19.96 2.99 6.26
CA GLY A 91 18.79 3.20 7.10
C GLY A 91 17.48 2.86 6.38
N SER A 92 17.36 3.20 5.10
CA SER A 92 16.19 2.86 4.28
C SER A 92 16.08 1.36 4.04
N LEU A 93 17.19 0.65 3.85
CA LEU A 93 17.22 -0.78 3.62
C LEU A 93 16.81 -1.55 4.88
N THR A 94 17.48 -1.27 6.00
CA THR A 94 17.26 -2.00 7.26
C THR A 94 15.88 -1.76 7.83
N SER A 95 15.33 -0.55 7.71
CA SER A 95 13.94 -0.27 8.13
C SER A 95 12.90 -0.71 7.10
N GLY A 96 13.18 -0.57 5.81
CA GLY A 96 12.25 -0.88 4.72
C GLY A 96 11.97 -2.37 4.59
N VAL A 97 12.98 -3.23 4.78
CA VAL A 97 12.80 -4.68 4.69
C VAL A 97 11.85 -5.22 5.77
N GLN A 98 11.95 -4.70 6.99
CA GLN A 98 11.06 -5.11 8.09
C GLN A 98 9.61 -4.75 7.80
N LEU A 99 9.38 -3.53 7.29
CA LEU A 99 8.05 -3.06 6.94
C LEU A 99 7.47 -3.82 5.74
N ALA A 100 8.28 -4.04 4.70
CA ALA A 100 7.85 -4.78 3.50
C ALA A 100 7.39 -6.21 3.83
N ILE A 101 8.16 -6.93 4.65
CA ILE A 101 7.85 -8.32 5.04
C ILE A 101 6.60 -8.36 5.93
N SER A 102 6.56 -7.53 6.97
CA SER A 102 5.42 -7.51 7.90
C SER A 102 4.10 -7.17 7.20
N GLN A 103 4.09 -6.14 6.34
CA GLN A 103 2.89 -5.74 5.60
C GLN A 103 2.40 -6.81 4.63
N SER A 104 3.31 -7.40 3.86
CA SER A 104 2.97 -8.43 2.88
C SER A 104 2.41 -9.69 3.57
N ASN A 105 3.06 -10.11 4.66
CA ASN A 105 2.63 -11.29 5.41
C ASN A 105 1.32 -11.05 6.16
N THR A 106 1.15 -9.89 6.79
CA THR A 106 -0.09 -9.56 7.51
C THR A 106 -1.29 -9.51 6.57
N GLY A 107 -1.17 -8.84 5.41
CA GLY A 107 -2.27 -8.81 4.45
C GLY A 107 -2.55 -10.19 3.83
N GLY A 108 -1.51 -10.97 3.53
CA GLY A 108 -1.68 -12.35 3.05
C GLY A 108 -2.33 -13.27 4.10
N ALA A 109 -1.99 -13.10 5.37
CA ALA A 109 -2.60 -13.84 6.47
C ALA A 109 -4.09 -13.51 6.63
N TRP A 110 -4.48 -12.23 6.53
CA TRP A 110 -5.88 -11.84 6.61
C TRP A 110 -6.72 -12.33 5.42
N ASP A 111 -6.19 -12.29 4.19
CA ASP A 111 -6.88 -12.86 3.02
C ASP A 111 -7.07 -14.37 3.18
N ASN A 112 -6.02 -15.08 3.62
CA ASN A 112 -6.09 -16.52 3.84
C ASN A 112 -7.03 -16.88 4.99
N ALA A 113 -7.09 -16.07 6.06
CA ALA A 113 -8.03 -16.26 7.15
C ALA A 113 -9.49 -16.08 6.67
N LYS A 114 -9.77 -15.06 5.85
CA LYS A 114 -11.08 -14.87 5.20
C LYS A 114 -11.43 -16.09 4.34
N LYS A 115 -10.51 -16.53 3.47
CA LYS A 115 -10.71 -17.74 2.63
C LYS A 115 -10.93 -19.01 3.46
N TYR A 116 -10.29 -19.13 4.62
CA TYR A 116 -10.46 -20.25 5.54
C TYR A 116 -11.88 -20.29 6.14
N VAL A 117 -12.42 -19.13 6.53
CA VAL A 117 -13.83 -19.00 6.97
C VAL A 117 -14.80 -19.27 5.81
N GLU A 118 -14.52 -18.77 4.60
CA GLU A 118 -15.36 -18.99 3.43
C GLU A 118 -15.48 -20.46 3.01
N LYS A 119 -14.48 -21.27 3.33
CA LYS A 119 -14.46 -22.73 3.12
C LYS A 119 -15.18 -23.53 4.21
N GLY A 120 -15.72 -22.87 5.24
CA GLY A 120 -16.40 -23.54 6.35
C GLY A 120 -15.46 -24.30 7.28
N CYS A 121 -14.18 -23.92 7.34
CA CYS A 121 -13.20 -24.61 8.17
C CYS A 121 -13.18 -24.14 9.63
N VAL A 122 -13.93 -23.09 9.98
CA VAL A 122 -14.05 -22.57 11.34
C VAL A 122 -15.34 -23.09 11.95
N SER A 123 -15.25 -23.72 13.12
CA SER A 123 -16.41 -24.13 13.90
C SER A 123 -16.33 -23.53 15.29
N ILE A 124 -17.46 -23.05 15.81
CA ILE A 124 -17.56 -22.49 17.15
C ILE A 124 -18.64 -23.24 17.89
N GLU A 125 -18.35 -23.56 19.15
CA GLU A 125 -19.30 -24.18 20.05
C GLU A 125 -20.28 -23.13 20.57
N ASP A 126 -21.58 -23.37 20.36
CA ASP A 126 -22.64 -22.53 20.90
C ASP A 126 -22.79 -22.73 22.41
N LYS A 127 -23.54 -21.87 23.08
CA LYS A 127 -23.82 -21.93 24.54
C LYS A 127 -24.42 -23.27 24.98
N ASP A 128 -25.07 -23.99 24.06
CA ASP A 128 -25.66 -25.31 24.27
C ASP A 128 -24.72 -26.48 23.90
N GLY A 129 -23.42 -26.23 23.64
CA GLY A 129 -22.44 -27.27 23.31
C GLY A 129 -22.45 -27.74 21.84
N LYS A 130 -23.19 -27.05 20.96
CA LYS A 130 -23.32 -27.44 19.55
C LYS A 130 -22.26 -26.77 18.68
N LEU A 131 -21.51 -27.57 17.90
CA LEU A 131 -20.57 -27.04 16.91
C LEU A 131 -21.33 -26.39 15.73
N ILE A 132 -21.17 -25.08 15.56
CA ILE A 132 -21.71 -24.31 14.44
C ILE A 132 -20.55 -23.96 13.49
N VAL A 133 -20.60 -24.51 12.28
CA VAL A 133 -19.69 -24.16 11.20
C VAL A 133 -19.97 -22.72 10.75
N GLN A 134 -18.94 -21.89 10.80
CA GLN A 134 -18.97 -20.50 10.37
C GLN A 134 -18.68 -20.43 8.88
N GLY A 135 -19.58 -19.80 8.13
CA GLY A 135 -19.47 -19.63 6.68
C GLY A 135 -19.74 -18.20 6.24
N LYS A 136 -19.93 -18.02 4.93
CA LYS A 136 -20.23 -16.72 4.31
C LYS A 136 -21.45 -16.05 4.96
N GLY A 137 -21.34 -14.75 5.25
CA GLY A 137 -22.40 -13.96 5.87
C GLY A 137 -22.44 -14.01 7.39
N SER A 138 -21.71 -14.94 8.03
CA SER A 138 -21.54 -14.95 9.49
C SER A 138 -20.85 -13.69 10.02
N ALA A 139 -21.01 -13.39 11.31
CA ALA A 139 -20.32 -12.26 11.94
C ALA A 139 -18.79 -12.37 11.83
N ILE A 140 -18.26 -13.60 11.90
CA ILE A 140 -16.82 -13.87 11.78
C ILE A 140 -16.35 -13.70 10.35
N HIS A 141 -17.15 -14.12 9.36
CA HIS A 141 -16.84 -13.86 7.96
C HIS A 141 -16.76 -12.35 7.70
N LYS A 142 -17.71 -11.56 8.21
CA LYS A 142 -17.68 -10.10 8.10
C LYS A 142 -16.43 -9.49 8.79
N ALA A 143 -16.04 -9.98 9.96
CA ALA A 143 -14.82 -9.54 10.63
C ALA A 143 -13.55 -9.89 9.83
N ALA A 144 -13.49 -11.09 9.25
CA ALA A 144 -12.39 -11.51 8.39
C ALA A 144 -12.32 -10.69 7.10
N VAL A 145 -13.46 -10.31 6.51
CA VAL A 145 -13.54 -9.40 5.37
C VAL A 145 -12.98 -8.02 5.74
N ILE A 146 -13.29 -7.49 6.93
CA ILE A 146 -12.70 -6.23 7.40
C ILE A 146 -11.17 -6.35 7.47
N GLY A 147 -10.65 -7.43 8.07
CA GLY A 147 -9.20 -7.69 8.13
C GLY A 147 -8.55 -7.72 6.75
N ASP A 148 -9.15 -8.42 5.79
CA ASP A 148 -8.64 -8.48 4.41
C ASP A 148 -8.64 -7.10 3.74
N THR A 149 -9.71 -6.31 3.88
CA THR A 149 -9.78 -4.96 3.30
C THR A 149 -8.76 -3.98 3.90
N VAL A 150 -8.38 -4.17 5.16
CA VAL A 150 -7.25 -3.42 5.77
C VAL A 150 -5.91 -3.94 5.24
N GLY A 151 -5.82 -5.24 4.97
CA GLY A 151 -4.64 -5.93 4.42
C GLY A 151 -4.34 -5.66 2.96
N ASP A 152 -5.35 -5.36 2.13
CA ASP A 152 -5.21 -5.11 0.69
C ASP A 152 -4.17 -4.01 0.37
N PRO A 153 -4.28 -2.77 0.89
CA PRO A 153 -3.26 -1.74 0.63
C PRO A 153 -1.89 -2.06 1.24
N LEU A 154 -1.82 -2.94 2.25
CA LEU A 154 -0.55 -3.39 2.83
C LEU A 154 0.15 -4.38 1.91
N LYS A 155 -0.54 -5.43 1.45
CA LYS A 155 0.06 -6.52 0.67
C LYS A 155 0.16 -6.24 -0.83
N ASP A 156 -0.72 -5.40 -1.39
CA ASP A 156 -0.80 -5.18 -2.85
C ASP A 156 -0.29 -3.82 -3.30
N THR A 157 -0.13 -2.86 -2.38
CA THR A 157 0.37 -1.51 -2.72
C THR A 157 1.66 -1.19 -1.98
N SER A 158 1.59 -1.03 -0.66
CA SER A 158 2.71 -0.46 0.11
C SER A 158 3.86 -1.46 0.28
N GLY A 159 3.56 -2.67 0.76
CA GLY A 159 4.54 -3.70 1.08
C GLY A 159 5.45 -4.07 -0.09
N PRO A 160 4.90 -4.48 -1.25
CA PRO A 160 5.72 -4.80 -2.43
C PRO A 160 6.49 -3.60 -2.97
N ALA A 161 5.92 -2.40 -2.93
CA ALA A 161 6.55 -1.20 -3.47
C ALA A 161 7.77 -0.74 -2.64
N LEU A 162 7.83 -1.08 -1.35
CA LEU A 162 9.02 -0.80 -0.53
C LEU A 162 10.29 -1.50 -1.05
N ASN A 163 10.16 -2.68 -1.65
CA ASN A 163 11.28 -3.36 -2.30
C ASN A 163 11.81 -2.56 -3.50
N ILE A 164 10.91 -1.96 -4.28
CA ILE A 164 11.27 -1.09 -5.41
C ILE A 164 11.92 0.19 -4.89
N LEU A 165 11.37 0.81 -3.85
CA LEU A 165 11.93 2.00 -3.21
C LEU A 165 13.41 1.79 -2.83
N MET A 166 13.73 0.68 -2.17
CA MET A 166 15.11 0.39 -1.73
C MET A 166 16.06 0.21 -2.91
N LYS A 167 15.68 -0.58 -3.92
CA LYS A 167 16.52 -0.84 -5.10
C LYS A 167 16.70 0.40 -5.97
N LEU A 168 15.63 1.18 -6.15
CA LEU A 168 15.67 2.38 -6.98
C LEU A 168 16.56 3.45 -6.37
N MET A 169 16.48 3.69 -5.06
CA MET A 169 17.38 4.63 -4.38
C MET A 169 18.84 4.21 -4.48
N ALA A 170 19.14 2.91 -4.37
CA ALA A 170 20.49 2.39 -4.51
C ALA A 170 21.04 2.61 -5.92
N ILE A 171 20.27 2.32 -6.97
CA ILE A 171 20.67 2.53 -8.36
C ILE A 171 20.86 4.03 -8.66
N ILE A 172 19.94 4.89 -8.23
CA ILE A 172 20.08 6.34 -8.42
C ILE A 172 21.34 6.86 -7.72
N SER A 173 21.58 6.41 -6.48
CA SER A 173 22.78 6.81 -5.73
C SER A 173 24.06 6.36 -6.41
N LEU A 174 24.06 5.19 -7.06
CA LEU A 174 25.20 4.68 -7.81
C LEU A 174 25.43 5.50 -9.09
N VAL A 175 24.38 5.73 -9.88
CA VAL A 175 24.46 6.47 -11.16
C VAL A 175 24.93 7.91 -10.94
N PHE A 176 24.44 8.58 -9.89
CA PHE A 176 24.84 9.94 -9.55
C PHE A 176 26.06 10.01 -8.63
N GLY A 177 26.74 8.89 -8.37
CA GLY A 177 27.86 8.83 -7.43
C GLY A 177 29.01 9.77 -7.81
N ASP A 178 29.40 9.80 -9.07
CA ASP A 178 30.46 10.70 -9.57
C ASP A 178 30.03 12.18 -9.52
N PHE A 179 28.76 12.45 -9.80
CA PHE A 179 28.19 13.79 -9.65
C PHE A 179 28.27 14.27 -8.20
N PHE A 180 27.91 13.42 -7.22
CA PHE A 180 28.02 13.77 -5.81
C PHE A 180 29.47 13.99 -5.36
N LYS A 181 30.42 13.18 -5.86
CA LYS A 181 31.85 13.38 -5.61
C LYS A 181 32.37 14.68 -6.20
N GLY A 182 31.87 15.09 -7.36
CA GLY A 182 32.21 16.36 -8.00
C GLY A 182 31.90 17.59 -7.12
N ILE A 183 30.95 17.48 -6.19
CA ILE A 183 30.57 18.57 -5.27
C ILE A 183 31.40 18.49 -4.00
N ASN A 184 32.32 19.45 -3.81
CA ASN A 184 33.17 19.55 -2.62
C ASN A 184 33.87 18.23 -2.26
N ASN A 185 34.34 17.48 -3.28
CA ASN A 185 34.96 16.17 -3.13
C ASN A 185 34.09 15.14 -2.35
N GLY A 186 32.77 15.20 -2.53
CA GLY A 186 31.80 14.32 -1.87
C GLY A 186 31.29 14.81 -0.52
N ARG A 187 31.62 16.04 -0.09
CA ARG A 187 31.12 16.63 1.16
C ARG A 187 29.75 17.33 1.02
N GLY A 188 29.24 17.42 -0.20
CA GLY A 188 27.99 18.12 -0.49
C GLY A 188 28.12 19.64 -0.36
N LEU A 189 27.08 20.35 -0.79
CA LEU A 189 27.06 21.81 -0.84
C LEU A 189 27.18 22.47 0.55
N LEU A 190 26.63 21.84 1.59
CA LEU A 190 26.63 22.37 2.96
C LEU A 190 27.94 22.08 3.71
N ASN A 191 28.87 21.31 3.13
CA ASN A 191 30.19 20.99 3.67
C ASN A 191 30.16 20.62 5.17
N VAL A 192 29.27 19.68 5.51
CA VAL A 192 29.05 19.27 6.91
C VAL A 192 30.33 18.63 7.47
N PRO A 193 30.78 19.00 8.68
CA PRO A 193 31.97 18.42 9.30
C PRO A 193 31.83 16.90 9.42
N GLN A 194 32.83 16.17 8.92
CA GLN A 194 32.93 14.73 9.05
C GLN A 194 33.95 14.48 10.16
N ASN A 195 33.45 14.34 11.39
CA ASN A 195 34.25 13.90 12.53
C ASN A 195 34.52 12.40 12.44
#